data_AF-A0A9P5X965-F1
#
_entry.id   AF-A0A9P5X965-F1
#
_cell.length_a   1.000
_cell.length_b   1.000
_cell.length_c   1.000
_cell.angle_alpha   90.00
_cell.angle_beta   90.00
_cell.angle_gamma   90.00
#
_symmetry.space_group_name_H-M   'P 1'
#
loop_
_entity.id
_entity.type
_entity.pdbx_description
1 polymer ?
#
loop_
_entity_poly.entity_id
_entity_poly.type
_entity_poly.pdbx_seq_one_letter_code
_entity_poly.pdbx_strand_id
1 'polypeptide(L)'
;MPMLADPSLKYLPYPAVPFPPDYVRKWPTQRTTTAPRWLSTDLRDGNQALVNPMSNATKLELFRTLVKIGFKEIEVAYPSASEQEYQFCRSIIENGEVPDDVALQIITPARPDLIERSIKALAGCKRAIIHLYNAVSPVFREVVFRNTKEQTMDLTLNAVRLVKKLTEEEFARSGTHYTLLYCLETFSQTEAEFTVELGNRVFDEWGKATPEDPILYNLAATVECGPSNHYADMVEYFSNNIKNRDSVVLSIHPHNDRGTAVAAAELGLLAGGDRIEGCLLGNGERTGNVDLISLALNMYSQGVSPNL
;
A
#
# COMPACT_ATOMS: atom_id res chain seq x y z
N MET A 1 27.29 -1.61 -22.91
CA MET A 1 27.65 -0.18 -22.86
C MET A 1 28.85 -0.04 -21.93
N PRO A 2 29.88 0.75 -22.28
CA PRO A 2 30.93 1.09 -21.32
C PRO A 2 30.31 1.83 -20.13
N MET A 3 30.84 1.59 -18.93
CA MET A 3 30.45 2.33 -17.72
C MET A 3 30.70 3.83 -17.95
N LEU A 4 29.82 4.68 -17.40
CA LEU A 4 30.04 6.13 -17.44
C LEU A 4 31.33 6.47 -16.69
N ALA A 5 32.20 7.29 -17.29
CA ALA A 5 33.43 7.75 -16.62
C ALA A 5 33.10 8.60 -15.38
N ASP A 6 32.02 9.38 -15.45
CA ASP A 6 31.44 10.09 -14.33
C ASP A 6 29.93 9.80 -14.27
N PRO A 7 29.49 8.83 -13.44
CA PRO A 7 28.06 8.50 -13.30
C PRO A 7 27.27 9.57 -12.53
N SER A 8 27.92 10.49 -11.82
CA SER A 8 27.23 11.51 -11.00
C SER A 8 26.42 12.50 -11.83
N LEU A 9 26.79 12.66 -13.11
CA LEU A 9 26.05 13.48 -14.08
C LEU A 9 24.69 12.90 -14.47
N LYS A 10 24.48 11.59 -14.25
CA LYS A 10 23.23 10.90 -14.60
C LYS A 10 22.46 10.41 -13.37
N TYR A 11 23.16 9.98 -12.33
CA TYR A 11 22.57 9.38 -11.14
C TYR A 11 22.87 10.23 -9.92
N LEU A 12 21.83 10.87 -9.38
CA LEU A 12 21.92 11.65 -8.15
C LEU A 12 21.77 10.72 -6.93
N PRO A 13 22.44 11.04 -5.80
CA PRO A 13 22.23 10.31 -4.54
C PRO A 13 20.79 10.50 -4.02
N TYR A 14 20.31 9.53 -3.24
CA TYR A 14 19.03 9.67 -2.54
C TYR A 14 19.09 10.82 -1.53
N PRO A 15 17.99 11.57 -1.32
CA PRO A 15 17.97 12.70 -0.40
C PRO A 15 18.08 12.24 1.06
N ALA A 16 18.68 13.07 1.92
CA ALA A 16 18.67 12.80 3.36
C ALA A 16 17.27 13.04 3.94
N VAL A 17 16.87 12.22 4.92
CA VAL A 17 15.64 12.43 5.69
C VAL A 17 15.88 13.55 6.71
N PRO A 18 15.02 14.58 6.79
CA PRO A 18 15.27 15.82 7.53
C PRO A 18 14.99 15.65 9.04
N PHE A 19 15.64 14.69 9.69
CA PHE A 19 15.61 14.60 11.14
C PHE A 19 16.33 15.79 11.80
N PRO A 20 15.88 16.25 12.97
CA PRO A 20 16.66 17.17 13.79
C PRO A 20 18.09 16.64 14.05
N PRO A 21 19.12 17.50 14.16
CA PRO A 21 20.50 17.05 14.33
C PRO A 21 20.78 16.17 15.55
N ASP A 22 19.98 16.31 16.61
CA ASP A 22 20.04 15.56 17.86
C ASP A 22 19.10 14.34 17.90
N TYR A 23 18.38 14.08 16.82
CA TYR A 23 17.45 12.98 16.73
C TYR A 23 18.17 11.63 16.69
N VAL A 24 17.75 10.71 17.57
CA VAL A 24 18.24 9.33 17.60
C VAL A 24 17.14 8.42 17.06
N ARG A 25 17.43 7.76 15.93
CA ARG A 25 16.55 6.74 15.33
C ARG A 25 16.25 5.63 16.33
N LYS A 26 14.99 5.21 16.40
CA LYS A 26 14.56 4.16 17.34
C LYS A 26 14.65 2.78 16.71
N TRP A 27 14.32 2.66 15.41
CA TRP A 27 14.26 1.37 14.71
C TRP A 27 15.52 0.49 14.86
N PRO A 28 16.77 1.01 14.94
CA PRO A 28 17.97 0.16 15.06
C PRO A 28 18.05 -0.63 16.37
N THR A 29 17.29 -0.23 17.39
CA THR A 29 17.29 -0.86 18.72
C THR A 29 16.06 -1.73 18.99
N GLN A 30 15.10 -1.73 18.07
CA GLN A 30 13.85 -2.49 18.18
C GLN A 30 14.02 -3.93 17.68
N ARG A 31 13.09 -4.79 18.08
CA ARG A 31 12.98 -6.17 17.58
C ARG A 31 11.52 -6.50 17.30
N THR A 32 11.28 -7.19 16.21
CA THR A 32 9.96 -7.74 15.89
C THR A 32 9.62 -8.82 16.93
N THR A 33 8.50 -8.64 17.61
CA THR A 33 8.00 -9.58 18.64
C THR A 33 6.58 -10.07 18.34
N THR A 34 5.91 -9.45 17.37
CA THR A 34 4.55 -9.76 16.93
C THR A 34 4.47 -9.70 15.41
N ALA A 35 3.62 -10.53 14.81
CA ALA A 35 3.33 -10.44 13.39
C ALA A 35 2.63 -9.12 13.03
N PRO A 36 2.92 -8.54 11.86
CA PRO A 36 2.17 -7.41 11.32
C PRO A 36 0.80 -7.87 10.83
N ARG A 37 -0.05 -6.91 10.45
CA ARG A 37 -1.17 -7.22 9.56
C ARG A 37 -0.61 -7.58 8.18
N TRP A 38 -1.07 -8.68 7.61
CA TRP A 38 -0.64 -9.13 6.29
C TRP A 38 -1.70 -8.83 5.23
N LEU A 39 -1.27 -8.21 4.13
CA LEU A 39 -2.02 -8.22 2.89
C LEU A 39 -1.23 -8.89 1.77
N SER A 40 -1.92 -9.78 1.06
CA SER A 40 -1.47 -10.32 -0.21
C SER A 40 -2.01 -9.48 -1.36
N THR A 41 -1.12 -9.01 -2.25
CA THR A 41 -1.49 -8.35 -3.52
C THR A 41 -1.26 -9.24 -4.75
N ASP A 42 -1.12 -10.55 -4.55
CA ASP A 42 -0.88 -11.50 -5.64
C ASP A 42 -1.93 -11.44 -6.77
N LEU A 43 -3.21 -11.19 -6.43
CA LEU A 43 -4.31 -11.16 -7.41
C LEU A 43 -4.41 -9.86 -8.20
N ARG A 44 -3.73 -8.79 -7.75
CA ARG A 44 -3.68 -7.50 -8.42
C ARG A 44 -2.27 -7.19 -8.90
N ASP A 45 -1.36 -6.84 -7.99
CA ASP A 45 0.00 -6.43 -8.36
C ASP A 45 0.83 -7.60 -8.90
N GLY A 46 0.69 -8.78 -8.29
CA GLY A 46 1.29 -10.00 -8.81
C GLY A 46 0.73 -10.36 -10.20
N ASN A 47 -0.58 -10.27 -10.38
CA ASN A 47 -1.26 -10.63 -11.63
C ASN A 47 -0.89 -9.69 -12.79
N GLN A 48 -0.82 -8.38 -12.58
CA GLN A 48 -0.48 -7.42 -13.63
C GLN A 48 0.96 -7.58 -14.15
N ALA A 49 1.84 -8.18 -13.34
CA ALA A 49 3.23 -8.42 -13.70
C ALA A 49 3.46 -9.69 -14.53
N LEU A 50 2.45 -10.56 -14.64
CA LEU A 50 2.55 -11.79 -15.43
C LEU A 50 2.54 -11.47 -16.93
N VAL A 51 3.39 -12.18 -17.68
CA VAL A 51 3.34 -12.15 -19.16
C VAL A 51 1.96 -12.55 -19.67
N ASN A 52 1.37 -13.57 -19.03
CA ASN A 52 0.01 -14.02 -19.28
C ASN A 52 -0.80 -13.81 -17.99
N PRO A 53 -1.70 -12.81 -17.93
CA PRO A 53 -2.56 -12.60 -16.78
C PRO A 53 -3.38 -13.85 -16.43
N MET A 54 -3.67 -14.02 -15.14
CA MET A 54 -4.47 -15.12 -14.62
C MET A 54 -5.88 -15.10 -15.22
N SER A 55 -6.40 -16.30 -15.52
CA SER A 55 -7.82 -16.49 -15.76
C SER A 55 -8.62 -16.31 -14.46
N ASN A 56 -9.93 -16.06 -14.56
CA ASN A 56 -10.79 -15.97 -13.37
C ASN A 56 -10.77 -17.26 -12.53
N ALA A 57 -10.62 -18.42 -13.16
CA ALA A 57 -10.49 -19.70 -12.46
C ALA A 57 -9.18 -19.76 -11.65
N THR A 58 -8.07 -19.35 -12.26
CA THR A 58 -6.76 -19.27 -11.60
C THR A 58 -6.77 -18.25 -10.45
N LYS A 59 -7.41 -17.08 -10.67
CA LYS A 59 -7.58 -16.09 -9.61
C LYS A 59 -8.39 -16.63 -8.43
N LEU A 60 -9.47 -17.36 -8.68
CA LEU A 60 -10.28 -17.96 -7.62
C LEU A 60 -9.50 -19.04 -6.84
N GLU A 61 -8.73 -19.88 -7.53
CA GLU A 61 -7.86 -20.87 -6.89
C GLU A 61 -6.82 -20.21 -5.97
N LEU A 62 -6.16 -19.15 -6.46
CA LEU A 62 -5.20 -18.41 -5.65
C LEU A 62 -5.87 -17.68 -4.49
N PHE A 63 -7.04 -17.05 -4.69
CA PHE A 63 -7.83 -16.43 -3.63
C PHE A 63 -8.12 -17.43 -2.49
N ARG A 64 -8.64 -18.61 -2.82
CA ARG A 64 -8.91 -19.67 -1.85
C ARG A 64 -7.63 -20.16 -1.16
N THR A 65 -6.52 -20.20 -1.88
CA THR A 65 -5.21 -20.57 -1.31
C THR A 65 -4.74 -19.53 -0.28
N LEU A 66 -4.86 -18.24 -0.58
CA LEU A 66 -4.51 -17.15 0.35
C LEU A 66 -5.37 -17.19 1.62
N VAL A 67 -6.68 -17.41 1.46
CA VAL A 67 -7.60 -17.61 2.59
C VAL A 67 -7.19 -18.82 3.43
N LYS A 68 -6.81 -19.93 2.79
CA LYS A 68 -6.38 -21.16 3.48
C LYS A 68 -5.06 -20.99 4.24
N ILE A 69 -4.12 -20.21 3.70
CA ILE A 69 -2.89 -19.83 4.41
C ILE A 69 -3.27 -19.06 5.68
N GLY A 70 -4.13 -18.05 5.56
CA GLY A 70 -4.65 -17.33 6.72
C GLY A 70 -4.71 -15.82 6.54
N PHE A 71 -4.44 -15.32 5.33
CA PHE A 71 -4.55 -13.89 5.02
C PHE A 71 -5.96 -13.37 5.34
N LYS A 72 -6.01 -12.25 6.06
CA LYS A 72 -7.26 -11.55 6.42
C LYS A 72 -7.50 -10.30 5.58
N GLU A 73 -6.54 -9.90 4.78
CA GLU A 73 -6.64 -8.79 3.85
C GLU A 73 -6.05 -9.22 2.50
N ILE A 74 -6.81 -9.07 1.42
CA ILE A 74 -6.41 -9.53 0.09
C ILE A 74 -6.78 -8.47 -0.93
N GLU A 75 -5.79 -7.98 -1.69
CA GLU A 75 -6.04 -7.09 -2.82
C GLU A 75 -6.41 -7.90 -4.06
N VAL A 76 -7.68 -7.84 -4.44
CA VAL A 76 -8.27 -8.81 -5.39
C VAL A 76 -8.26 -8.34 -6.84
N ALA A 77 -8.28 -7.04 -7.09
CA ALA A 77 -8.45 -6.51 -8.44
C ALA A 77 -8.16 -5.01 -8.58
N TYR A 78 -8.07 -4.57 -9.84
CA TYR A 78 -8.25 -3.18 -10.26
C TYR A 78 -9.56 -3.06 -11.08
N PRO A 79 -10.73 -3.02 -10.42
CA PRO A 79 -12.03 -3.26 -11.05
C PRO A 79 -12.47 -2.18 -12.06
N SER A 80 -11.93 -0.97 -11.96
CA SER A 80 -12.21 0.08 -12.95
C SER A 80 -11.32 0.01 -14.19
N ALA A 81 -10.27 -0.81 -14.20
CA ALA A 81 -9.38 -0.96 -15.35
C ALA A 81 -9.95 -1.86 -16.44
N SER A 82 -10.77 -2.86 -16.08
CA SER A 82 -11.44 -3.72 -17.07
C SER A 82 -12.74 -4.34 -16.53
N GLU A 83 -13.60 -4.79 -17.44
CA GLU A 83 -14.81 -5.53 -17.07
C GLU A 83 -14.48 -6.87 -16.42
N GLN A 84 -13.40 -7.54 -16.84
CA GLN A 84 -12.99 -8.82 -16.27
C GLN A 84 -12.61 -8.69 -14.78
N GLU A 85 -11.85 -7.64 -14.42
CA GLU A 85 -11.49 -7.35 -13.03
C GLU A 85 -12.73 -7.04 -12.18
N TYR A 86 -13.67 -6.26 -12.71
CA TYR A 86 -14.93 -5.97 -12.05
C TYR A 86 -15.75 -7.25 -11.79
N GLN A 87 -15.91 -8.08 -12.82
CA GLN A 87 -16.67 -9.33 -12.72
C GLN A 87 -16.01 -10.34 -11.78
N PHE A 88 -14.68 -10.34 -11.66
CA PHE A 88 -14.00 -11.17 -10.66
C PHE A 88 -14.44 -10.77 -9.24
N CYS A 89 -14.40 -9.48 -8.90
CA CYS A 89 -14.89 -8.98 -7.60
C CYS A 89 -16.36 -9.38 -7.35
N ARG A 90 -17.24 -9.17 -8.33
CA ARG A 90 -18.65 -9.54 -8.21
C ARG A 90 -18.82 -11.04 -7.96
N SER A 91 -18.12 -11.86 -8.73
CA SER A 91 -18.25 -13.32 -8.66
C SER A 91 -17.84 -13.89 -7.29
N ILE A 92 -16.76 -13.41 -6.68
CA ILE A 92 -16.33 -13.92 -5.37
C ILE A 92 -17.28 -13.50 -4.24
N ILE A 93 -17.90 -12.32 -4.36
CA ILE A 93 -18.87 -11.82 -3.39
C ILE A 93 -20.20 -12.56 -3.54
N GLU A 94 -20.74 -12.63 -4.75
CA GLU A 94 -22.07 -13.19 -5.03
C GLU A 94 -22.13 -14.70 -4.83
N ASN A 95 -21.01 -15.40 -5.06
CA ASN A 95 -20.90 -16.84 -4.80
C ASN A 95 -20.55 -17.17 -3.33
N GLY A 96 -20.41 -16.18 -2.46
CA GLY A 96 -20.11 -16.39 -1.04
C GLY A 96 -18.72 -16.97 -0.78
N GLU A 97 -17.74 -16.65 -1.62
CA GLU A 97 -16.35 -17.15 -1.49
C GLU A 97 -15.57 -16.41 -0.40
N VAL A 98 -16.02 -15.23 0.01
CA VAL A 98 -15.33 -14.35 0.97
C VAL A 98 -15.72 -14.71 2.41
N PRO A 99 -14.79 -15.22 3.24
CA PRO A 99 -15.07 -15.47 4.65
C PRO A 99 -15.35 -14.16 5.43
N ASP A 100 -16.10 -14.28 6.51
CA ASP A 100 -16.49 -13.14 7.37
C ASP A 100 -15.30 -12.37 7.96
N ASP A 101 -14.21 -13.08 8.24
CA ASP A 101 -13.01 -12.53 8.84
C ASP A 101 -12.01 -11.95 7.82
N VAL A 102 -12.34 -12.00 6.52
CA VAL A 102 -11.50 -11.48 5.42
C VAL A 102 -12.05 -10.15 4.88
N ALA A 103 -11.18 -9.16 4.74
CA ALA A 103 -11.45 -7.89 4.05
C ALA A 103 -10.88 -7.92 2.63
N LEU A 104 -11.68 -7.45 1.66
CA LEU A 104 -11.23 -7.30 0.28
C LEU A 104 -10.67 -5.91 0.05
N GLN A 105 -9.49 -5.81 -0.56
CA GLN A 105 -8.92 -4.55 -1.03
C GLN A 105 -9.03 -4.46 -2.56
N ILE A 106 -9.34 -3.26 -3.07
CA ILE A 106 -9.23 -2.93 -4.49
C ILE A 106 -8.47 -1.64 -4.66
N ILE A 107 -7.73 -1.52 -5.76
CA ILE A 107 -7.03 -0.29 -6.11
C ILE A 107 -7.87 0.58 -7.04
N THR A 108 -7.82 1.90 -6.85
CA THR A 108 -8.43 2.89 -7.74
C THR A 108 -7.59 4.16 -7.78
N PRO A 109 -7.39 4.78 -8.96
CA PRO A 109 -6.71 6.05 -9.06
C PRO A 109 -7.64 7.16 -8.57
N ALA A 110 -7.06 8.32 -8.27
CA ALA A 110 -7.77 9.55 -7.93
C ALA A 110 -8.54 10.19 -9.11
N ARG A 111 -9.42 9.41 -9.74
CA ARG A 111 -10.28 9.80 -10.87
C ARG A 111 -11.75 9.50 -10.56
N PRO A 112 -12.66 10.48 -10.65
CA PRO A 112 -14.05 10.31 -10.20
C PRO A 112 -14.79 9.13 -10.82
N ASP A 113 -14.68 8.95 -12.14
CA ASP A 113 -15.32 7.88 -12.91
C ASP A 113 -14.84 6.48 -12.47
N LEU A 114 -13.57 6.37 -12.10
CA LEU A 114 -12.94 5.11 -11.71
C LEU A 114 -13.22 4.78 -10.24
N ILE A 115 -13.28 5.78 -9.37
CA ILE A 115 -13.61 5.61 -7.94
C ILE A 115 -15.02 5.03 -7.78
N GLU A 116 -16.02 5.60 -8.47
CA GLU A 116 -17.40 5.15 -8.35
C GLU A 116 -17.57 3.70 -8.76
N ARG A 117 -16.97 3.32 -9.90
CA ARG A 117 -16.99 1.94 -10.39
C ARG A 117 -16.29 1.00 -9.41
N SER A 118 -15.17 1.42 -8.84
CA SER A 118 -14.38 0.62 -7.92
C SER A 118 -15.11 0.32 -6.59
N ILE A 119 -15.80 1.30 -6.01
CA ILE A 119 -16.59 1.11 -4.78
C ILE A 119 -17.75 0.13 -5.03
N LYS A 120 -18.45 0.30 -6.16
CA LYS A 120 -19.57 -0.59 -6.55
C LYS A 120 -19.14 -2.04 -6.74
N ALA A 121 -17.91 -2.28 -7.17
CA ALA A 121 -17.39 -3.63 -7.37
C ALA A 121 -17.39 -4.45 -6.06
N LEU A 122 -17.18 -3.80 -4.92
CA LEU A 122 -17.12 -4.44 -3.59
C LEU A 122 -18.46 -4.46 -2.82
N ALA A 123 -19.53 -3.91 -3.38
CA ALA A 123 -20.82 -3.84 -2.69
C ALA A 123 -21.35 -5.24 -2.32
N GLY A 124 -21.68 -5.44 -1.04
CA GLY A 124 -22.24 -6.69 -0.51
C GLY A 124 -21.24 -7.57 0.25
N CYS A 125 -19.96 -7.21 0.29
CA CYS A 125 -19.02 -7.84 1.23
C CYS A 125 -19.14 -7.21 2.63
N LYS A 126 -18.64 -7.88 3.68
CA LYS A 126 -18.72 -7.32 5.04
C LYS A 126 -17.75 -6.15 5.24
N ARG A 127 -16.51 -6.30 4.77
CA ARG A 127 -15.42 -5.34 4.94
C ARG A 127 -14.64 -5.17 3.64
N ALA A 128 -14.45 -3.92 3.26
CA ALA A 128 -13.78 -3.50 2.04
C ALA A 128 -12.73 -2.42 2.34
N ILE A 129 -11.62 -2.46 1.62
CA ILE A 129 -10.56 -1.45 1.66
C ILE A 129 -10.47 -0.79 0.29
N ILE A 130 -10.67 0.53 0.23
CA ILE A 130 -10.48 1.31 -0.98
C ILE A 130 -9.04 1.84 -0.98
N HIS A 131 -8.17 1.21 -1.77
CA HIS A 131 -6.80 1.65 -2.00
C HIS A 131 -6.81 2.75 -3.06
N LEU A 132 -6.92 4.00 -2.59
CA LEU A 132 -6.85 5.20 -3.41
C LEU A 132 -5.39 5.60 -3.60
N TYR A 133 -4.97 5.84 -4.85
CA TYR A 133 -3.59 6.23 -5.14
C TYR A 133 -3.47 7.33 -6.20
N ASN A 134 -2.34 8.05 -6.11
CA ASN A 134 -1.79 8.91 -7.15
C ASN A 134 -0.29 9.14 -6.88
N ALA A 135 0.55 9.19 -7.92
CA ALA A 135 1.97 9.42 -7.73
C ALA A 135 2.23 10.84 -7.23
N VAL A 136 3.04 10.96 -6.19
CA VAL A 136 3.28 12.24 -5.49
C VAL A 136 4.71 12.74 -5.60
N SER A 137 5.64 11.97 -6.17
CA SER A 137 7.06 12.37 -6.28
C SER A 137 7.29 13.55 -7.24
N PRO A 138 8.38 14.33 -7.05
CA PRO A 138 8.74 15.45 -7.93
C PRO A 138 8.76 15.08 -9.41
N VAL A 139 9.34 13.93 -9.78
CA VAL A 139 9.43 13.49 -11.17
C VAL A 139 8.04 13.30 -11.78
N PHE A 140 7.11 12.67 -11.06
CA PHE A 140 5.74 12.50 -11.55
C PHE A 140 5.01 13.84 -11.63
N ARG A 141 5.14 14.69 -10.61
CA ARG A 141 4.51 16.01 -10.60
C ARG A 141 5.00 16.87 -11.76
N GLU A 142 6.30 16.95 -11.99
CA GLU A 142 6.91 17.84 -12.98
C GLU A 142 6.80 17.31 -14.41
N VAL A 143 7.03 16.01 -14.62
CA VAL A 143 7.18 15.43 -15.97
C VAL A 143 5.89 14.80 -16.47
N VAL A 144 5.19 14.05 -15.61
CA VAL A 144 4.00 13.27 -16.00
C VAL A 144 2.75 14.14 -15.92
N PHE A 145 2.48 14.72 -14.76
CA PHE A 145 1.24 15.47 -14.52
C PHE A 145 1.37 16.96 -14.81
N ARG A 146 2.59 17.50 -14.82
CA ARG A 146 2.89 18.93 -14.96
C ARG A 146 2.10 19.77 -13.96
N ASN A 147 2.10 19.34 -12.69
CA ASN A 147 1.34 19.95 -11.62
C ASN A 147 2.23 20.39 -10.45
N THR A 148 1.71 21.30 -9.62
CA THR A 148 2.38 21.74 -8.38
C THR A 148 2.04 20.81 -7.21
N LYS A 149 2.72 21.03 -6.07
CA LYS A 149 2.38 20.35 -4.80
C LYS A 149 0.93 20.64 -4.39
N GLU A 150 0.49 21.88 -4.52
CA GLU A 150 -0.88 22.32 -4.19
C GLU A 150 -1.91 21.67 -5.10
N GLN A 151 -1.64 21.60 -6.42
CA GLN A 151 -2.54 20.91 -7.35
C GLN A 151 -2.61 19.40 -7.08
N THR A 152 -1.49 18.78 -6.69
CA THR A 152 -1.45 17.37 -6.27
C THR A 152 -2.25 17.14 -4.98
N MET A 153 -2.10 18.04 -4.02
CA MET A 153 -2.87 18.07 -2.78
C MET A 153 -4.36 18.17 -3.08
N ASP A 154 -4.79 19.16 -3.86
CA ASP A 154 -6.19 19.37 -4.22
C ASP A 154 -6.80 18.16 -4.94
N LEU A 155 -6.07 17.58 -5.89
CA LEU A 155 -6.49 16.35 -6.58
C LEU A 155 -6.72 15.21 -5.58
N THR A 156 -5.80 15.03 -4.65
CA THR A 156 -5.89 13.98 -3.62
C THR A 156 -7.09 14.21 -2.71
N LEU A 157 -7.25 15.41 -2.16
CA LEU A 157 -8.34 15.72 -1.21
C LEU A 157 -9.72 15.66 -1.88
N ASN A 158 -9.82 16.07 -3.15
CA ASN A 158 -11.05 15.90 -3.93
C ASN A 158 -11.43 14.43 -4.09
N ALA A 159 -10.46 13.56 -4.36
CA ALA A 159 -10.69 12.12 -4.45
C ALA A 159 -11.07 11.50 -3.10
N VAL A 160 -10.43 11.90 -1.99
CA VAL A 160 -10.78 11.47 -0.63
C VAL A 160 -12.22 11.87 -0.28
N ARG A 161 -12.64 13.11 -0.57
CA ARG A 161 -14.03 13.56 -0.40
C ARG A 161 -15.01 12.67 -1.15
N LEU A 162 -14.69 12.34 -2.39
CA LEU A 162 -15.54 11.51 -3.23
C LEU A 162 -15.63 10.08 -2.69
N VAL A 163 -14.50 9.47 -2.30
CA VAL A 163 -14.49 8.15 -1.66
C VAL A 163 -15.33 8.16 -0.39
N LYS A 164 -15.16 9.16 0.48
CA LYS A 164 -15.96 9.30 1.70
C LYS A 164 -17.46 9.35 1.41
N LYS A 165 -17.89 10.22 0.50
CA LYS A 165 -19.29 10.34 0.10
C LYS A 165 -19.85 9.01 -0.42
N LEU A 166 -19.16 8.41 -1.40
CA LEU A 166 -19.64 7.21 -2.08
C LEU A 166 -19.65 5.98 -1.17
N THR A 167 -18.67 5.86 -0.27
CA THR A 167 -18.62 4.76 0.70
C THR A 167 -19.73 4.87 1.76
N GLU A 168 -20.11 6.08 2.17
CA GLU A 168 -21.25 6.30 3.07
C GLU A 168 -22.59 5.99 2.40
N GLU A 169 -22.78 6.42 1.15
CA GLU A 169 -23.96 6.08 0.34
C GLU A 169 -24.06 4.56 0.12
N GLU A 170 -22.93 3.90 -0.18
CA GLU A 170 -22.89 2.46 -0.42
C GLU A 170 -23.05 1.64 0.88
N PHE A 171 -22.53 2.12 2.01
CA PHE A 171 -22.79 1.52 3.32
C PHE A 171 -24.28 1.54 3.66
N ALA A 172 -24.96 2.67 3.45
CA ALA A 172 -26.41 2.77 3.68
C ALA A 172 -27.23 1.81 2.79
N ARG A 173 -26.70 1.45 1.61
CA ARG A 173 -27.36 0.55 0.65
C ARG A 173 -27.08 -0.94 0.89
N SER A 174 -25.81 -1.29 1.12
CA SER A 174 -25.34 -2.67 1.13
C SER A 174 -24.90 -3.18 2.50
N GLY A 175 -24.71 -2.28 3.48
CA GLY A 175 -24.11 -2.61 4.77
C GLY A 175 -22.60 -2.88 4.71
N THR A 176 -21.96 -2.71 3.56
CA THR A 176 -20.51 -2.93 3.39
C THR A 176 -19.73 -1.87 4.15
N HIS A 177 -18.88 -2.29 5.09
CA HIS A 177 -18.00 -1.38 5.82
C HIS A 177 -16.75 -1.08 5.00
N TYR A 178 -16.52 0.19 4.68
CA TYR A 178 -15.38 0.63 3.87
C TYR A 178 -14.34 1.39 4.70
N THR A 179 -13.09 0.94 4.62
CA THR A 179 -11.93 1.64 5.17
C THR A 179 -11.14 2.26 4.01
N LEU A 180 -10.67 3.49 4.19
CA LEU A 180 -9.77 4.15 3.23
C LEU A 180 -8.33 3.70 3.47
N LEU A 181 -7.66 3.31 2.40
CA LEU A 181 -6.20 3.27 2.33
C LEU A 181 -5.77 4.33 1.31
N TYR A 182 -4.97 5.30 1.75
CA TYR A 182 -4.33 6.24 0.84
C TYR A 182 -2.89 5.82 0.58
N CYS A 183 -2.57 5.60 -0.70
CA CYS A 183 -1.22 5.27 -1.13
C CYS A 183 -0.48 6.52 -1.57
N LEU A 184 0.62 6.77 -0.87
CA LEU A 184 1.65 7.71 -1.27
C LEU A 184 2.49 7.04 -2.36
N GLU A 185 1.93 6.88 -3.56
CA GLU A 185 2.64 6.24 -4.67
C GLU A 185 3.93 7.01 -4.98
N THR A 186 5.04 6.29 -5.16
CA THR A 186 6.41 6.83 -5.19
C THR A 186 6.88 7.50 -3.89
N PHE A 187 6.42 7.02 -2.72
CA PHE A 187 6.81 7.51 -1.40
C PHE A 187 8.33 7.59 -1.23
N SER A 188 9.08 6.55 -1.61
CA SER A 188 10.55 6.48 -1.52
C SER A 188 11.28 7.58 -2.30
N GLN A 189 10.59 8.24 -3.25
CA GLN A 189 11.13 9.28 -4.12
C GLN A 189 10.49 10.65 -3.84
N THR A 190 9.67 10.77 -2.81
CA THR A 190 8.91 11.98 -2.47
C THR A 190 9.54 12.68 -1.27
N GLU A 191 9.48 14.01 -1.24
CA GLU A 191 10.05 14.78 -0.14
C GLU A 191 9.36 14.43 1.19
N ALA A 192 10.13 14.04 2.21
CA ALA A 192 9.60 13.53 3.48
C ALA A 192 8.60 14.52 4.13
N GLU A 193 8.90 15.82 4.13
CA GLU A 193 8.00 16.86 4.63
C GLU A 193 6.67 16.92 3.87
N PHE A 194 6.72 16.79 2.53
CA PHE A 194 5.50 16.81 1.71
C PHE A 194 4.66 15.55 1.92
N THR A 195 5.28 14.38 2.11
CA THR A 195 4.53 13.15 2.43
C THR A 195 3.76 13.30 3.74
N VAL A 196 4.37 13.89 4.78
CA VAL A 196 3.73 14.15 6.07
C VAL A 196 2.62 15.19 5.95
N GLU A 197 2.87 16.29 5.23
CA GLU A 197 1.85 17.33 5.00
C GLU A 197 0.62 16.72 4.30
N LEU A 198 0.83 16.02 3.19
CA LEU A 198 -0.24 15.38 2.43
C LEU A 198 -0.96 14.32 3.27
N GLY A 199 -0.23 13.49 4.00
CA GLY A 199 -0.79 12.50 4.93
C GLY A 199 -1.73 13.16 5.94
N ASN A 200 -1.27 14.20 6.64
CA ASN A 200 -2.08 14.93 7.61
C ASN A 200 -3.33 15.56 7.00
N ARG A 201 -3.23 16.10 5.78
CA ARG A 201 -4.37 16.69 5.07
C ARG A 201 -5.39 15.63 4.65
N VAL A 202 -4.92 14.47 4.20
CA VAL A 202 -5.78 13.30 3.91
C VAL A 202 -6.48 12.81 5.18
N PHE A 203 -5.80 12.80 6.32
CA PHE A 203 -6.39 12.42 7.61
C PHE A 203 -7.53 13.37 7.97
N ASP A 204 -7.26 14.67 7.92
CA ASP A 204 -8.24 15.73 8.24
C ASP A 204 -9.45 15.67 7.29
N GLU A 205 -9.24 15.39 6.00
CA GLU A 205 -10.31 15.27 4.99
C GLU A 205 -11.16 14.00 5.16
N TRP A 206 -10.52 12.87 5.48
CA TRP A 206 -11.24 11.65 5.83
C TRP A 206 -12.10 11.89 7.07
N GLY A 207 -11.51 12.46 8.12
CA GLY A 207 -12.20 13.07 9.26
C GLY A 207 -13.08 12.13 10.09
N LYS A 208 -12.96 10.81 9.90
CA LYS A 208 -13.73 9.80 10.63
C LYS A 208 -12.89 8.60 11.13
N ALA A 209 -11.56 8.67 10.99
CA ALA A 209 -10.69 7.64 11.53
C ALA A 209 -10.68 7.66 13.06
N THR A 210 -10.73 6.48 13.66
CA THR A 210 -10.57 6.26 15.11
C THR A 210 -9.60 5.08 15.34
N PRO A 211 -9.18 4.79 16.58
CA PRO A 211 -8.39 3.60 16.87
C PRO A 211 -9.08 2.29 16.47
N GLU A 212 -10.41 2.24 16.50
CA GLU A 212 -11.22 1.07 16.13
C GLU A 212 -11.49 0.97 14.62
N ASP A 213 -11.54 2.11 13.91
CA ASP A 213 -11.65 2.19 12.45
C ASP A 213 -10.58 3.14 11.88
N PRO A 214 -9.32 2.67 11.82
CA PRO A 214 -8.19 3.52 11.44
C PRO A 214 -8.16 3.76 9.93
N ILE A 215 -7.62 4.91 9.53
CA ILE A 215 -7.19 5.12 8.14
C ILE A 215 -5.86 4.40 7.89
N LEU A 216 -5.68 3.86 6.69
CA LEU A 216 -4.43 3.22 6.27
C LEU A 216 -3.63 4.17 5.38
N TYR A 217 -2.32 4.25 5.60
CA TYR A 217 -1.38 4.85 4.66
C TYR A 217 -0.46 3.80 4.10
N ASN A 218 -0.47 3.62 2.78
CA ASN A 218 0.50 2.78 2.09
C ASN A 218 1.73 3.62 1.71
N LEU A 219 2.89 3.20 2.22
CA LEU A 219 4.18 3.85 2.05
C LEU A 219 4.98 3.11 0.97
N ALA A 220 4.59 3.25 -0.29
CA ALA A 220 5.15 2.46 -1.38
C ALA A 220 6.60 2.86 -1.73
N ALA A 221 7.54 1.91 -1.63
CA ALA A 221 8.78 1.99 -2.40
C ALA A 221 8.52 1.45 -3.80
N THR A 222 7.70 2.18 -4.58
CA THR A 222 7.33 1.84 -5.97
C THR A 222 8.55 1.54 -6.85
N VAL A 223 9.63 2.27 -6.58
CA VAL A 223 10.99 1.92 -6.98
C VAL A 223 11.86 1.94 -5.73
N GLU A 224 12.63 0.89 -5.51
CA GLU A 224 13.65 0.84 -4.45
C GLU A 224 14.84 1.72 -4.86
N CYS A 225 14.91 2.97 -4.37
CA CYS A 225 15.90 3.96 -4.82
C CYS A 225 17.08 4.19 -3.85
N GLY A 226 16.95 3.72 -2.62
CA GLY A 226 17.97 3.86 -1.56
C GLY A 226 18.23 2.53 -0.83
N PRO A 227 19.19 2.48 0.10
CA PRO A 227 19.37 1.33 0.97
C PRO A 227 18.21 1.18 1.96
N SER A 228 17.96 -0.03 2.46
CA SER A 228 16.82 -0.33 3.34
C SER A 228 16.75 0.54 4.61
N ASN A 229 17.90 0.95 5.16
CA ASN A 229 17.93 1.84 6.32
C ASN A 229 17.41 3.25 5.99
N HIS A 230 17.56 3.71 4.75
CA HIS A 230 16.99 4.98 4.32
C HIS A 230 15.46 4.90 4.20
N TYR A 231 14.93 3.77 3.70
CA TYR A 231 13.49 3.56 3.69
C TYR A 231 12.91 3.50 5.12
N ALA A 232 13.59 2.80 6.04
CA ALA A 232 13.21 2.79 7.46
C ALA A 232 13.21 4.20 8.09
N ASP A 233 14.20 5.02 7.75
CA ASP A 233 14.24 6.43 8.16
C ASP A 233 13.03 7.23 7.66
N MET A 234 12.62 7.04 6.40
CA MET A 234 11.45 7.70 5.85
C MET A 234 10.17 7.25 6.56
N VAL A 235 10.03 5.96 6.87
CA VAL A 235 8.89 5.41 7.63
C VAL A 235 8.87 5.98 9.05
N GLU A 236 10.00 5.98 9.77
CA GLU A 236 10.08 6.52 11.13
C GLU A 236 9.78 8.02 11.12
N TYR A 237 10.27 8.77 10.14
CA TYR A 237 9.93 10.18 9.99
C TYR A 237 8.43 10.40 9.76
N PHE A 238 7.81 9.64 8.86
CA PHE A 238 6.37 9.73 8.63
C PHE A 238 5.57 9.38 9.89
N SER A 239 5.91 8.26 10.54
CA SER A 239 5.26 7.76 11.75
C SER A 239 5.30 8.75 12.92
N ASN A 240 6.42 9.45 13.11
CA ASN A 240 6.55 10.43 14.19
C ASN A 240 5.81 11.74 13.94
N ASN A 241 5.50 12.07 12.68
CA ASN A 241 4.96 13.38 12.31
C ASN A 241 3.52 13.33 11.77
N ILE A 242 2.96 12.15 11.55
CA ILE A 242 1.53 11.99 11.26
C ILE A 242 0.71 12.23 12.55
N LYS A 243 -0.36 13.03 12.43
CA LYS A 243 -1.29 13.29 13.54
C LYS A 243 -2.10 12.04 13.87
N ASN A 244 -2.56 11.95 15.12
CA ASN A 244 -3.47 10.89 15.59
C ASN A 244 -2.96 9.49 15.23
N ARG A 245 -1.67 9.23 15.52
CA ARG A 245 -0.95 8.01 15.12
C ARG A 245 -1.65 6.72 15.56
N ASP A 246 -2.42 6.74 16.64
CA ASP A 246 -3.22 5.63 17.16
C ASP A 246 -4.44 5.28 16.27
N SER A 247 -4.90 6.23 15.46
CA SER A 247 -5.99 6.07 14.48
C SER A 247 -5.46 5.85 13.05
N VAL A 248 -4.17 5.51 12.94
CA VAL A 248 -3.45 5.34 11.67
C VAL A 248 -2.78 3.97 11.63
N VAL A 249 -2.86 3.31 10.48
CA VAL A 249 -2.13 2.08 10.18
C VAL A 249 -1.16 2.35 9.05
N LEU A 250 0.14 2.18 9.32
CA LEU A 250 1.19 2.34 8.32
C LEU A 250 1.46 1.01 7.63
N SER A 251 1.17 0.98 6.33
CA SER A 251 1.32 -0.18 5.45
C SER A 251 2.59 -0.07 4.62
N ILE A 252 3.47 -1.06 4.78
CA ILE A 252 4.79 -1.14 4.16
C ILE A 252 4.68 -1.93 2.85
N HIS A 253 5.03 -1.29 1.73
CA HIS A 253 4.94 -1.88 0.38
C HIS A 253 6.24 -1.64 -0.39
N PRO A 254 7.31 -2.41 -0.12
CA PRO A 254 8.57 -2.25 -0.83
C PRO A 254 8.65 -3.17 -2.05
N HIS A 255 9.05 -2.60 -3.19
CA HIS A 255 9.55 -3.37 -4.34
C HIS A 255 11.04 -3.68 -4.17
N ASN A 256 11.56 -4.52 -5.07
CA ASN A 256 12.88 -5.14 -4.92
C ASN A 256 13.95 -4.67 -5.92
N ASP A 257 13.88 -3.43 -6.43
CA ASP A 257 14.75 -2.97 -7.54
C ASP A 257 16.25 -2.99 -7.20
N ARG A 258 16.60 -2.94 -5.91
CA ARG A 258 17.98 -3.03 -5.38
C ARG A 258 18.24 -4.34 -4.64
N GLY A 259 17.29 -5.28 -4.69
CA GLY A 259 17.40 -6.61 -4.10
C GLY A 259 17.28 -6.62 -2.57
N THR A 260 16.70 -5.58 -1.96
CA THR A 260 16.63 -5.45 -0.51
C THR A 260 15.22 -5.23 0.05
N ALA A 261 14.18 -5.63 -0.69
CA ALA A 261 12.78 -5.46 -0.28
C ALA A 261 12.45 -6.10 1.07
N VAL A 262 12.97 -7.32 1.33
CA VAL A 262 12.77 -8.02 2.62
C VAL A 262 13.37 -7.21 3.77
N ALA A 263 14.60 -6.72 3.61
CA ALA A 263 15.24 -5.88 4.61
C ALA A 263 14.51 -4.53 4.77
N ALA A 264 14.04 -3.92 3.67
CA ALA A 264 13.24 -2.70 3.73
C ALA A 264 11.92 -2.89 4.50
N ALA A 265 11.26 -4.04 4.31
CA ALA A 265 10.04 -4.37 5.04
C ALA A 265 10.29 -4.62 6.53
N GLU A 266 11.29 -5.43 6.88
CA GLU A 266 11.65 -5.69 8.28
C GLU A 266 12.03 -4.41 9.03
N LEU A 267 12.90 -3.59 8.44
CA LEU A 267 13.28 -2.31 9.05
C LEU A 267 12.12 -1.30 9.06
N GLY A 268 11.25 -1.32 8.04
CA GLY A 268 10.03 -0.51 7.99
C GLY A 268 9.06 -0.84 9.12
N LEU A 269 8.90 -2.12 9.47
CA LEU A 269 8.14 -2.53 10.66
C LEU A 269 8.76 -1.97 11.95
N LEU A 270 10.08 -2.10 12.11
CA LEU A 270 10.79 -1.58 13.28
C LEU A 270 10.71 -0.05 13.40
N ALA A 271 10.54 0.64 12.27
CA ALA A 271 10.35 2.09 12.16
C ALA A 271 8.92 2.57 12.45
N GLY A 272 8.00 1.65 12.75
CA GLY A 272 6.61 1.95 13.09
C GLY A 272 5.61 1.55 12.00
N GLY A 273 5.98 0.68 11.06
CA GLY A 273 5.02 -0.02 10.21
C GLY A 273 4.14 -0.99 11.00
N ASP A 274 2.86 -1.05 10.70
CA ASP A 274 1.87 -1.91 11.35
C ASP A 274 1.43 -3.08 10.45
N ARG A 275 1.61 -2.91 9.14
CA ARG A 275 1.06 -3.75 8.09
C ARG A 275 2.06 -3.93 6.95
N ILE A 276 2.05 -5.08 6.28
CA ILE A 276 2.86 -5.37 5.10
C ILE A 276 1.97 -5.74 3.92
N GLU A 277 2.29 -5.19 2.76
CA GLU A 277 1.76 -5.60 1.45
C GLU A 277 2.88 -6.25 0.65
N GLY A 278 2.60 -7.42 0.08
CA GLY A 278 3.55 -8.13 -0.76
C GLY A 278 2.89 -9.26 -1.54
N CYS A 279 3.73 -10.10 -2.14
CA CYS A 279 3.27 -11.29 -2.85
C CYS A 279 3.96 -12.55 -2.31
N LEU A 280 3.34 -13.70 -2.49
CA LEU A 280 4.00 -14.97 -2.31
C LEU A 280 5.15 -15.11 -3.32
N LEU A 281 6.33 -15.53 -2.85
CA LEU A 281 7.54 -15.67 -3.67
C LEU A 281 8.00 -14.36 -4.34
N GLY A 282 7.57 -13.22 -3.81
CA GLY A 282 7.99 -11.90 -4.28
C GLY A 282 7.53 -11.56 -5.70
N ASN A 283 6.44 -12.13 -6.19
CA ASN A 283 5.90 -11.76 -7.51
C ASN A 283 5.48 -10.27 -7.58
N GLY A 284 5.52 -9.65 -8.75
CA GLY A 284 5.16 -8.23 -8.94
C GLY A 284 5.97 -7.57 -10.05
N GLU A 285 5.72 -6.29 -10.31
CA GLU A 285 6.37 -5.62 -11.44
C GLU A 285 7.91 -5.62 -11.35
N ARG A 286 8.57 -5.80 -12.50
CA ARG A 286 10.04 -5.77 -12.67
C ARG A 286 10.77 -6.80 -11.80
N THR A 287 11.25 -6.37 -10.64
CA THR A 287 11.99 -7.17 -9.65
C THR A 287 11.09 -7.76 -8.58
N GLY A 288 9.79 -7.42 -8.60
CA GLY A 288 8.79 -7.99 -7.71
C GLY A 288 8.51 -7.16 -6.46
N ASN A 289 7.44 -7.56 -5.77
CA ASN A 289 7.13 -7.11 -4.41
C ASN A 289 8.03 -7.81 -3.39
N VAL A 290 7.95 -7.37 -2.13
CA VAL A 290 8.51 -8.15 -1.03
C VAL A 290 7.88 -9.54 -0.95
N ASP A 291 8.72 -10.55 -0.70
CA ASP A 291 8.29 -11.93 -0.53
C ASP A 291 7.69 -12.17 0.86
N LEU A 292 6.38 -12.39 0.90
CA LEU A 292 5.64 -12.67 2.12
C LEU A 292 6.03 -14.00 2.78
N ILE A 293 6.48 -14.98 2.00
CA ILE A 293 6.93 -16.27 2.54
C ILE A 293 8.24 -16.06 3.31
N SER A 294 9.20 -15.36 2.71
CA SER A 294 10.46 -15.00 3.36
C SER A 294 10.21 -14.25 4.67
N LEU A 295 9.36 -13.22 4.67
CA LEU A 295 9.07 -12.45 5.89
C LEU A 295 8.41 -13.29 6.99
N ALA A 296 7.41 -14.10 6.64
CA ALA A 296 6.72 -14.95 7.60
C ALA A 296 7.68 -16.00 8.21
N LEU A 297 8.51 -16.64 7.38
CA LEU A 297 9.47 -17.64 7.84
C LEU A 297 10.67 -17.04 8.57
N ASN A 298 11.09 -15.81 8.25
CA ASN A 298 12.08 -15.07 9.02
C ASN A 298 11.59 -14.88 10.47
N MET A 299 10.35 -14.42 10.65
CA MET A 299 9.73 -14.30 11.99
C MET A 299 9.66 -15.66 12.69
N TYR A 300 9.18 -16.69 12.00
CA TYR A 300 9.07 -18.04 12.54
C TYR A 300 10.42 -18.58 13.04
N SER A 301 11.48 -18.40 12.24
CA SER A 301 12.84 -18.84 12.58
C SER A 301 13.43 -18.14 13.81
N GLN A 302 12.89 -16.96 14.16
CA GLN A 302 13.27 -16.18 15.34
C GLN A 302 12.29 -16.37 16.51
N GLY A 303 11.38 -17.33 16.44
CA GLY A 303 10.43 -17.66 17.51
C GLY A 303 9.20 -16.75 17.59
N VAL A 304 8.89 -16.01 16.52
CA VAL A 304 7.68 -15.18 16.41
C VAL A 304 6.69 -15.85 15.46
N SER A 305 5.49 -16.16 15.94
CA SER A 305 4.42 -16.71 15.09
C SER A 305 4.01 -15.68 14.03
N PRO A 306 4.03 -16.03 12.72
CA PRO A 306 3.58 -15.13 11.66
C PRO A 306 2.05 -14.98 11.59
N ASN A 307 1.29 -15.87 12.25
CA ASN A 307 -0.17 -15.93 12.19
C ASN A 307 -0.72 -16.08 10.76
N LEU A 308 0.00 -16.85 9.95
CA LEU A 308 -0.30 -17.32 8.59
C LEU A 308 -0.05 -18.84 8.51
#